data_AF-A0A7R9DEL9-F1
#
_entry.id   AF-A0A7R9DEL9-F1
#
_cell.length_a   1.000
_cell.length_b   1.000
_cell.length_c   1.000
_cell.angle_alpha   90.00
_cell.angle_beta   90.00
_cell.angle_gamma   90.00
#
_symmetry.space_group_name_H-M   'P 1'
#
loop_
_entity.id
_entity.type
_entity.pdbx_description
1 polymer ?
#
loop_
_entity_poly.entity_id
_entity_poly.type
_entity_poly.pdbx_seq_one_letter_code
_entity_poly.pdbx_strand_id
1 'polypeptide(L)'
;MLHNRTKQECSGSGTRGACARTTVNCYLCGREFGSLSITIHEPQCLNKWHLENSKLPTHQRRPEPNKPDIRFTAAGKVDYQGTMDAIWQSHLEQLVPCGACSRTFMPDRLPIHERSCKGPK
;
A
#
# COMPACT_ATOMS: atom_id res chain seq x y z
N MET A 1 42.93 -1.27 11.87
CA MET A 1 42.75 -2.74 11.68
C MET A 1 42.66 -3.31 13.08
N LEU A 2 41.55 -3.89 13.54
CA LEU A 2 41.00 -5.17 13.11
C LEU A 2 39.49 -5.21 13.41
N HIS A 3 38.73 -5.66 12.41
CA HIS A 3 37.29 -5.90 12.50
C HIS A 3 37.05 -7.26 13.17
N ASN A 4 36.41 -7.28 14.34
CA ASN A 4 35.93 -8.54 14.92
C ASN A 4 34.64 -8.97 14.21
N ARG A 5 34.84 -9.72 13.12
CA ARG A 5 33.81 -10.52 12.45
C ARG A 5 33.56 -11.77 13.28
N THR A 6 32.47 -11.81 14.03
CA THR A 6 31.87 -13.10 14.40
C THR A 6 31.05 -13.57 13.19
N LYS A 7 31.66 -14.41 12.36
CA LYS A 7 30.93 -15.18 11.35
C LYS A 7 29.99 -16.13 12.09
N GLN A 8 28.69 -16.02 11.84
CA GLN A 8 27.77 -17.10 12.17
C GLN A 8 27.71 -18.03 10.96
N GLU A 9 28.30 -19.21 11.13
CA GLU A 9 28.36 -20.27 10.13
C GLU A 9 27.03 -21.05 10.12
N CYS A 10 26.38 -21.14 8.96
CA CYS A 10 25.29 -22.09 8.75
C CYS A 10 25.89 -23.41 8.27
N SER A 11 26.05 -24.38 9.18
CA SER A 11 26.40 -25.77 8.87
C SER A 11 25.12 -26.59 8.66
N GLY A 12 25.04 -27.25 7.51
CA GLY A 12 23.88 -28.05 7.11
C GLY A 12 23.87 -29.46 7.71
N SER A 13 22.71 -29.89 8.18
CA SER A 13 22.30 -31.30 8.21
C SER A 13 20.77 -31.40 8.12
N GLY A 14 20.29 -32.43 7.43
CA GLY A 14 18.99 -32.47 6.78
C GLY A 14 17.74 -32.39 7.68
N THR A 15 16.92 -31.39 7.39
CA THR A 15 15.46 -31.39 7.20
C THR A 15 15.15 -30.00 6.61
N ARG A 16 14.30 -29.88 5.59
CA ARG A 16 14.01 -28.59 4.94
C ARG A 16 13.17 -27.70 5.87
N GLY A 17 13.79 -27.15 6.91
CA GLY A 17 13.27 -26.05 7.70
C GLY A 17 13.55 -24.74 6.98
N ALA A 18 12.60 -24.25 6.20
CA ALA A 18 12.70 -22.93 5.59
C ALA A 18 12.76 -21.88 6.71
N CYS A 19 13.89 -21.18 6.85
CA CYS A 19 13.90 -19.87 7.51
C CYS A 19 13.09 -18.94 6.61
N ALA A 20 11.79 -18.85 6.86
CA ALA A 20 10.87 -18.05 6.08
C ALA A 20 11.32 -16.58 6.16
N ARG A 21 11.88 -16.08 5.07
CA ARG A 21 12.23 -14.67 4.94
C ARG A 21 10.93 -13.88 4.94
N THR A 22 10.70 -13.04 5.95
CA THR A 22 9.54 -12.17 6.00
C THR A 22 9.59 -11.17 4.84
N THR A 23 8.73 -11.39 3.86
CA THR A 23 8.48 -10.47 2.75
C THR A 23 7.27 -9.61 3.06
N VAL A 24 7.25 -8.43 2.47
CA VAL A 24 6.13 -7.49 2.49
C VAL A 24 5.90 -6.95 1.09
N ASN A 25 4.64 -6.68 0.76
CA ASN A 25 4.27 -6.13 -0.54
C ASN A 25 4.34 -4.60 -0.49
N CYS A 26 4.88 -4.01 -1.55
CA CYS A 26 4.80 -2.57 -1.74
C CYS A 26 3.35 -2.16 -1.98
N TYR A 27 2.82 -1.22 -1.19
CA TYR A 27 1.44 -0.74 -1.31
C TYR A 27 1.17 0.04 -2.62
N LEU A 28 2.22 0.49 -3.31
CA LEU A 28 2.11 1.22 -4.58
C LEU A 28 2.12 0.30 -5.81
N CYS A 29 3.03 -0.69 -5.85
CA CYS A 29 3.23 -1.54 -7.03
C CYS A 29 2.92 -3.03 -6.83
N GLY A 30 2.55 -3.45 -5.62
CA GLY A 30 2.17 -4.83 -5.28
C GLY A 30 3.33 -5.85 -5.24
N ARG A 31 4.53 -5.47 -5.70
CA ARG A 31 5.71 -6.37 -5.71
C ARG A 31 6.20 -6.68 -4.30
N GLU A 32 6.75 -7.87 -4.14
CA GLU A 32 7.30 -8.35 -2.87
C GLU A 32 8.75 -7.90 -2.66
N PHE A 33 9.04 -7.45 -1.45
CA PHE A 33 10.37 -7.07 -1.01
C PHE A 33 10.66 -7.68 0.36
N GLY A 34 11.94 -7.85 0.68
CA GLY A 34 12.32 -8.14 2.06
C GLY A 34 12.03 -6.94 2.97
N SER A 35 11.75 -7.22 4.24
CA SER A 35 11.40 -6.21 5.26
C SER A 35 12.42 -5.06 5.41
N LEU A 36 13.70 -5.28 5.07
CA LEU A 36 14.71 -4.22 5.05
C LEU A 36 14.79 -3.47 3.72
N SER A 37 14.53 -4.15 2.61
CA SER A 37 14.58 -3.53 1.27
C SER A 37 13.36 -2.65 0.97
N ILE A 38 12.23 -2.91 1.63
CA ILE A 38 10.99 -2.15 1.40
C ILE A 38 11.14 -0.66 1.77
N THR A 39 11.91 -0.34 2.82
CA THR A 39 12.13 1.04 3.29
C THR A 39 12.89 1.89 2.27
N ILE A 40 13.71 1.26 1.44
CA ILE A 40 14.42 1.90 0.32
C ILE A 40 13.55 1.91 -0.93
N HIS A 41 12.76 0.84 -1.14
CA HIS A 41 11.92 0.69 -2.31
C HIS A 41 10.74 1.68 -2.35
N GLU A 42 9.97 1.78 -1.27
CA GLU A 42 8.76 2.62 -1.20
C GLU A 42 8.97 4.07 -1.64
N PRO A 43 9.97 4.83 -1.12
CA PRO A 43 10.16 6.21 -1.55
C PRO A 43 10.55 6.31 -3.04
N GLN A 44 11.32 5.36 -3.58
CA GLN A 44 11.65 5.32 -5.00
C GLN A 44 10.42 5.01 -5.86
N CYS A 45 9.56 4.09 -5.38
CA CYS A 45 8.31 3.75 -6.05
C CYS A 45 7.32 4.91 -6.05
N LEU A 46 7.25 5.68 -4.96
CA LEU A 46 6.42 6.87 -4.84
C LEU A 46 6.87 7.98 -5.80
N ASN A 47 8.18 8.22 -5.88
CA ASN A 47 8.75 9.16 -6.85
C ASN A 47 8.39 8.77 -8.29
N LYS A 48 8.50 7.48 -8.62
CA LYS A 48 8.08 6.97 -9.94
C LYS A 48 6.59 7.23 -10.19
N TRP A 49 5.74 6.96 -9.19
CA TRP A 49 4.30 7.23 -9.28
C TRP A 49 4.01 8.71 -9.54
N HIS A 50 4.66 9.64 -8.84
CA HIS A 50 4.50 11.08 -9.09
C HIS A 50 4.90 11.49 -10.51
N LEU A 51 6.00 10.92 -11.03
CA LEU A 51 6.45 11.19 -12.40
C LEU A 51 5.46 10.66 -13.44
N GLU A 52 4.84 9.51 -13.21
CA GLU A 52 3.81 8.97 -14.10
C GLU A 52 2.51 9.77 -13.99
N ASN A 53 2.09 10.13 -12.77
CA ASN A 53 0.90 10.92 -12.53
C ASN A 53 1.02 12.34 -13.09
N SER A 54 2.19 12.99 -13.01
CA SER A 54 2.40 14.34 -13.54
C SER A 54 2.35 14.43 -15.07
N LYS A 55 2.61 13.32 -15.77
CA LYS A 55 2.46 13.21 -17.24
C LYS A 55 0.99 13.15 -17.68
N LEU A 56 0.06 12.83 -16.77
CA LEU A 56 -1.36 12.83 -17.09
C LEU A 56 -1.90 14.27 -17.19
N PRO A 57 -2.90 14.52 -18.06
CA PRO A 57 -3.66 15.76 -18.05
C PRO A 57 -4.18 16.06 -16.64
N THR A 58 -4.25 17.34 -16.23
CA THR A 58 -4.62 17.75 -14.86
C THR A 58 -5.89 17.07 -14.34
N HIS A 59 -6.89 16.88 -15.20
CA HIS A 59 -8.17 16.25 -14.87
C HIS A 59 -8.11 14.72 -14.72
N GLN A 60 -7.02 14.07 -15.12
CA GLN A 60 -6.79 12.62 -14.99
C GLN A 60 -5.76 12.29 -13.91
N ARG A 61 -5.11 13.32 -13.34
CA ARG A 61 -4.17 13.13 -12.24
C ARG A 61 -4.91 12.60 -11.03
N ARG A 62 -4.33 11.59 -10.40
CA ARG A 62 -4.87 10.94 -9.20
C ARG A 62 -4.29 11.60 -7.94
N PRO A 63 -5.02 11.61 -6.82
CA PRO A 63 -4.46 11.95 -5.53
C PRO A 63 -3.39 10.92 -5.14
N GLU A 64 -2.47 11.33 -4.26
CA GLU A 64 -1.43 10.44 -3.75
C GLU A 64 -2.04 9.22 -3.05
N PRO A 65 -1.54 7.99 -3.31
CA PRO A 65 -2.01 6.81 -2.62
C PRO A 65 -1.68 6.88 -1.13
N ASN A 66 -2.67 6.62 -0.28
CA ASN A 66 -2.48 6.60 1.16
C ASN A 66 -1.65 5.38 1.58
N LYS A 67 -0.55 5.61 2.31
CA LYS A 67 0.22 4.51 2.90
C LYS A 67 -0.57 3.93 4.08
N PRO A 68 -0.76 2.59 4.16
CA PRO A 68 -1.49 1.98 5.27
C PRO A 68 -0.92 2.40 6.63
N ASP A 69 -1.76 3.01 7.46
CA ASP A 69 -1.41 3.42 8.82
C ASP A 69 -1.53 2.22 9.77
N ILE A 70 -0.41 1.61 10.13
CA ILE A 70 -0.36 0.54 11.12
C ILE A 70 -0.30 1.18 12.50
N ARG A 71 -1.39 1.09 13.25
CA ARG A 71 -1.50 1.65 14.60
C ARG A 71 -0.90 0.69 15.62
N PHE A 72 -0.26 1.26 16.63
CA PHE A 72 0.32 0.51 17.74
C PHE A 72 -0.34 0.94 19.06
N THR A 73 -0.66 -0.04 19.90
CA THR A 73 -1.12 0.15 21.28
C THR A 73 -0.02 0.78 22.14
N ALA A 74 -0.38 1.35 23.30
CA ALA A 74 0.59 1.86 24.28
C ALA A 74 1.61 0.80 24.76
N ALA A 75 1.25 -0.49 24.64
CA ALA A 75 2.13 -1.61 24.95
C ALA A 75 3.07 -2.01 23.79
N GLY A 76 3.10 -1.25 22.69
CA GLY A 76 3.95 -1.50 21.51
C GLY A 76 3.48 -2.66 20.61
N LYS A 77 2.31 -3.24 20.89
CA LYS A 77 1.69 -4.26 20.02
C LYS A 77 0.86 -3.60 18.91
N VAL A 78 0.72 -4.26 17.77
CA VAL A 78 -0.18 -3.80 16.70
C VAL A 78 -1.60 -3.73 17.23
N ASP A 79 -2.22 -2.55 17.10
CA ASP A 79 -3.65 -2.37 17.32
C ASP A 79 -4.38 -2.76 16.05
N TYR A 80 -4.79 -4.02 15.98
CA TYR A 80 -5.48 -4.55 14.81
C TYR A 80 -6.77 -3.78 14.52
N GLN A 81 -7.59 -3.50 15.54
CA GLN A 81 -8.87 -2.82 15.33
C GLN A 81 -8.64 -1.39 14.85
N GLY A 82 -7.77 -0.64 15.53
CA GLY A 82 -7.45 0.73 15.13
C GLY A 82 -6.82 0.82 13.73
N THR A 83 -6.01 -0.17 13.36
CA THR A 83 -5.44 -0.26 12.00
C THR A 83 -6.52 -0.55 10.96
N MET A 84 -7.42 -1.52 11.20
CA MET A 84 -8.52 -1.82 10.28
C MET A 84 -9.48 -0.64 10.14
N ASP A 85 -9.77 0.06 11.24
CA ASP A 85 -10.62 1.25 11.22
C ASP A 85 -9.99 2.38 10.41
N ALA A 86 -8.67 2.61 10.55
CA ALA A 86 -7.95 3.60 9.76
C ALA A 86 -7.95 3.26 8.26
N ILE A 87 -7.72 1.99 7.91
CA ILE A 87 -7.79 1.50 6.52
C ILE A 87 -9.20 1.71 5.96
N TRP A 88 -10.23 1.40 6.75
CA TRP A 88 -11.63 1.60 6.35
C TRP A 88 -11.97 3.07 6.14
N GLN A 89 -11.53 3.97 7.04
CA GLN A 89 -11.72 5.41 6.88
C GLN A 89 -11.05 5.93 5.60
N SER A 90 -9.81 5.54 5.34
CA SER A 90 -9.12 5.92 4.11
C SER A 90 -9.83 5.39 2.85
N HIS A 91 -10.38 4.18 2.90
CA HIS A 91 -11.19 3.65 1.80
C HIS A 91 -12.42 4.53 1.51
N LEU A 92 -13.15 4.94 2.55
CA LEU A 92 -14.34 5.79 2.41
C LEU A 92 -13.99 7.18 1.85
N GLU A 93 -12.89 7.78 2.28
CA GLU A 93 -12.41 9.09 1.80
C GLU A 93 -12.08 9.09 0.30
N GLN A 94 -11.67 7.94 -0.24
CA GLN A 94 -11.37 7.80 -1.67
C GLN A 94 -12.61 7.65 -2.54
N LEU A 95 -13.79 7.42 -1.95
CA LEU A 95 -15.02 7.24 -2.71
C LEU A 95 -15.57 8.59 -3.16
N VAL A 96 -15.85 8.71 -4.44
CA VAL A 96 -16.42 9.91 -5.07
C VAL A 96 -17.89 9.68 -5.43
N PRO A 97 -18.80 10.63 -5.13
CA PRO A 97 -20.21 10.51 -5.49
C PRO A 97 -20.43 10.75 -6.98
N CYS A 98 -21.35 9.98 -7.58
CA CYS A 98 -21.86 10.25 -8.92
C CYS A 98 -22.70 11.53 -8.93
N GLY A 99 -22.44 12.42 -9.89
CA GLY A 99 -23.17 13.69 -10.01
C GLY A 99 -24.66 13.56 -10.33
N ALA A 100 -25.12 12.39 -10.81
CA ALA A 100 -26.52 12.18 -11.20
C ALA A 100 -27.34 11.39 -10.17
N CYS A 101 -26.76 10.39 -9.50
CA CYS A 101 -27.50 9.49 -8.60
C CYS A 101 -26.96 9.43 -7.16
N SER A 102 -25.96 10.24 -6.82
CA SER A 102 -25.29 10.35 -5.51
C SER A 102 -24.69 9.06 -4.92
N ARG A 103 -24.69 7.93 -5.65
CA ARG A 103 -23.96 6.73 -5.25
C ARG A 103 -22.45 6.96 -5.32
N THR A 104 -21.71 6.41 -4.38
CA THR A 104 -20.26 6.58 -4.30
C THR A 104 -19.52 5.42 -4.97
N PHE A 105 -18.38 5.73 -5.60
CA PHE A 105 -17.55 4.76 -6.34
C PHE A 105 -16.07 5.11 -6.18
N MET A 106 -15.19 4.14 -6.44
CA MET A 106 -13.78 4.48 -6.68
C MET A 106 -13.65 5.32 -7.97
N PRO A 107 -12.71 6.28 -8.04
CA PRO A 107 -12.55 7.16 -9.19
C PRO A 107 -12.44 6.41 -10.52
N ASP A 108 -11.73 5.28 -10.55
CA ASP A 108 -11.54 4.46 -11.74
C ASP A 108 -12.83 3.78 -12.24
N ARG A 109 -13.81 3.56 -11.35
CA ARG A 109 -15.08 2.91 -11.67
C ARG A 109 -16.18 3.92 -12.00
N LEU A 110 -16.05 5.17 -11.56
CA LEU A 110 -17.08 6.20 -11.75
C LEU A 110 -17.41 6.45 -13.23
N PRO A 111 -16.44 6.63 -14.16
CA PRO A 111 -16.74 6.83 -15.59
C PRO A 111 -17.50 5.65 -16.22
N ILE A 112 -17.26 4.43 -15.74
CA ILE A 112 -17.98 3.23 -16.21
C ILE A 112 -19.43 3.29 -15.78
N HIS A 113 -19.68 3.66 -14.52
CA HIS A 113 -21.03 3.82 -13.99
C HIS A 113 -21.79 4.95 -14.69
N GLU A 114 -21.16 6.10 -14.88
CA GLU A 114 -21.79 7.30 -15.46
C GLU A 114 -22.34 7.05 -16.87
N ARG A 115 -21.68 6.20 -17.69
CA ARG A 115 -22.18 5.79 -19.02
C ARG A 115 -23.54 5.09 -19.02
N SER A 116 -23.95 4.50 -17.89
CA SER A 116 -25.21 3.74 -17.76
C SER A 116 -26.05 4.20 -16.57
N CYS A 117 -25.70 5.33 -15.96
CA CYS A 117 -26.43 5.88 -14.83
C CYS A 117 -27.80 6.38 -15.28
N LYS A 118 -28.86 6.02 -14.54
CA LYS A 118 -30.25 6.39 -14.85
C LYS A 118 -30.74 7.64 -14.12
N GLY A 119 -29.85 8.35 -13.41
CA GLY A 119 -30.22 9.49 -12.57
C GLY A 119 -30.63 9.09 -11.15
N PRO A 120 -31.26 10.01 -10.39
CA PRO A 120 -31.73 9.72 -9.04
C PRO A 120 -32.77 8.61 -9.05
N LYS A 121 -32.84 7.86 -7.96
CA LYS A 121 -33.92 6.89 -7.73
C LYS A 121 -35.20 7.61 -7.33
#